data_AF-G1N2M0-F1
#
_entry.id   AF-G1N2M0-F1
#
_cell.length_a   1.000
_cell.length_b   1.000
_cell.length_c   1.000
_cell.angle_alpha   90.00
_cell.angle_beta   90.00
_cell.angle_gamma   90.00
#
_symmetry.space_group_name_H-M   'P 1'
#
loop_
_entity.id
_entity.type
_entity.pdbx_description
1 polymer ?
#
loop_
_entity_poly.entity_id
_entity_poly.type
_entity_poly.pdbx_seq_one_letter_code
_entity_poly.pdbx_strand_id
1 'polypeptide(L)'
;RDGPSFLTRSDIIYLRANGFRSSAQAPALGTANMSPVSVLYQGFMDIDLTKFRESGANVTGFQLVNYTDTVPARIMQQWRNNDARELPRVDWKRPKYTSALTYDGVRVMAEAFQNLRRQRIDISRRGNAGDCLANPAVPWGQGIDIQRALQQVRFEGLSGNVQFNEKGRRTNYTLHVIEMKHDGIRKIGYWNEDEKLVPVAIDTQTGNESTSLQNRTYIVTTILEDPYVMLKKNANQFEGNERYEGYCVELAAEIAKHVGYHYRLEIVRDGKYGARDPDTKTWNGMVGELVYGRADVAVAPLTITLVREEVIDFSKPFMSLGISIMIKKPQKSKPGVFSFLDPLAYEIWMCIVFAYIGVSVVLFLVSRFSPYEWHTEEFEEGRDQPANDQTNEFGIFNSLWFSLGAFMQQGCDISPR
;
A
#
# COMPACT_ATOMS: atom_id res chain seq x y z
N ARG A 1 11.43 -14.37 -32.02
CA ARG A 1 11.83 -13.00 -31.60
C ARG A 1 10.63 -12.48 -30.86
N ASP A 2 10.45 -12.99 -29.66
CA ASP A 2 9.21 -12.85 -28.89
C ASP A 2 9.56 -11.99 -27.69
N GLY A 3 9.27 -10.70 -27.82
CA GLY A 3 9.36 -9.76 -26.72
C GLY A 3 8.10 -9.90 -25.85
N PRO A 4 8.22 -9.94 -24.52
CA PRO A 4 7.05 -9.99 -23.65
C PRO A 4 6.31 -8.65 -23.72
N SER A 5 5.02 -8.75 -24.02
CA SER A 5 4.05 -7.66 -23.97
C SER A 5 3.76 -7.29 -22.51
N PHE A 6 4.40 -6.23 -22.02
CA PHE A 6 4.07 -5.61 -20.74
C PHE A 6 2.80 -4.77 -20.89
N LEU A 7 1.65 -5.33 -20.52
CA LEU A 7 0.42 -4.57 -20.27
C LEU A 7 0.42 -4.13 -18.80
N THR A 8 0.92 -2.93 -18.50
CA THR A 8 0.70 -2.31 -17.18
C THR A 8 -0.61 -1.55 -17.22
N ARG A 9 -1.64 -2.08 -16.53
CA ARG A 9 -2.85 -1.34 -16.16
C ARG A 9 -2.54 -0.49 -14.94
N SER A 10 -2.68 0.82 -15.06
CA SER A 10 -2.43 1.76 -13.98
C SER A 10 -3.76 2.26 -13.46
N ASP A 11 -4.29 1.74 -12.36
CA ASP A 11 -5.61 2.11 -11.86
C ASP A 11 -5.54 2.48 -10.37
N ILE A 12 -6.09 3.64 -10.02
CA ILE A 12 -6.26 4.27 -8.68
C ILE A 12 -7.28 3.44 -7.87
N ILE A 13 -7.05 3.04 -6.61
CA ILE A 13 -7.98 2.14 -5.85
C ILE A 13 -7.92 2.26 -4.31
N TYR A 14 -9.08 2.02 -3.67
CA TYR A 14 -9.34 1.75 -2.25
C TYR A 14 -8.74 0.41 -1.75
N LEU A 15 -7.84 0.45 -0.77
CA LEU A 15 -7.07 -0.71 -0.29
C LEU A 15 -7.49 -1.14 1.12
N ARG A 16 -7.51 -2.44 1.39
CA ARG A 16 -7.57 -3.00 2.75
C ARG A 16 -6.49 -4.08 2.84
N ALA A 17 -5.76 -4.17 3.96
CA ALA A 17 -4.77 -5.21 4.14
C ALA A 17 -5.42 -6.60 4.24
N ASN A 18 -4.93 -7.57 3.47
CA ASN A 18 -5.37 -8.96 3.59
C ASN A 18 -4.69 -9.64 4.78
N GLY A 19 -5.45 -10.44 5.51
CA GLY A 19 -4.88 -11.38 6.47
C GLY A 19 -4.14 -12.49 5.72
N PHE A 20 -2.86 -12.67 6.04
CA PHE A 20 -1.98 -13.67 5.43
C PHE A 20 -2.62 -15.07 5.35
N ARG A 21 -2.72 -15.63 4.13
CA ARG A 21 -2.88 -17.07 3.91
C ARG A 21 -1.49 -17.70 3.77
N SER A 22 -1.08 -18.52 4.74
CA SER A 22 0.12 -19.35 4.66
C SER A 22 -0.21 -20.71 4.04
N SER A 23 0.41 -21.01 2.90
CA SER A 23 0.56 -22.37 2.37
C SER A 23 1.98 -22.88 2.65
N ALA A 24 2.16 -23.59 3.77
CA ALA A 24 3.27 -24.51 3.99
C ALA A 24 2.97 -25.43 5.18
N GLN A 25 3.00 -26.74 4.95
CA GLN A 25 2.85 -27.78 5.98
C GLN A 25 4.08 -27.84 6.89
N ALA A 26 3.91 -27.41 8.14
CA ALA A 26 4.56 -27.93 9.36
C ALA A 26 3.74 -27.41 10.57
N PRO A 27 3.60 -28.17 11.68
CA PRO A 27 2.62 -27.87 12.72
C PRO A 27 3.13 -26.77 13.66
N ALA A 28 3.02 -25.52 13.22
CA ALA A 28 3.20 -24.34 14.05
C ALA A 28 1.83 -23.76 14.39
N LEU A 29 1.60 -23.44 15.67
CA LEU A 29 0.39 -22.76 16.14
C LEU A 29 0.05 -21.60 15.18
N GLY A 30 -1.19 -21.61 14.68
CA GLY A 30 -1.68 -20.67 13.69
C GLY A 30 -1.47 -19.21 14.12
N THR A 31 -0.57 -18.54 13.42
CA THR A 31 -0.42 -17.08 13.45
C THR A 31 -1.52 -16.46 12.59
N ALA A 32 -2.70 -16.30 13.17
CA ALA A 32 -3.71 -15.40 12.63
C ALA A 32 -3.34 -13.96 13.02
N ASN A 33 -3.18 -13.09 12.03
CA ASN A 33 -3.14 -11.62 12.11
C ASN A 33 -2.65 -11.02 13.44
N MET A 34 -1.32 -10.98 13.63
CA MET A 34 -0.73 -10.26 14.75
C MET A 34 0.05 -9.01 14.29
N SER A 35 -0.65 -7.89 14.22
CA SER A 35 -0.14 -6.64 14.77
C SER A 35 -0.97 -6.27 16.02
N PRO A 36 -0.77 -7.05 17.10
CA PRO A 36 -0.54 -6.43 18.40
C PRO A 36 0.70 -7.00 19.12
N VAL A 37 1.30 -6.18 20.00
CA VAL A 37 2.38 -6.61 20.89
C VAL A 37 1.85 -7.72 21.79
N SER A 38 2.25 -8.95 21.50
CA SER A 38 1.83 -10.13 22.26
C SER A 38 2.84 -10.39 23.36
N VAL A 39 2.47 -10.13 24.60
CA VAL A 39 3.33 -10.37 25.75
C VAL A 39 2.99 -11.75 26.31
N LEU A 40 3.83 -12.73 26.01
CA LEU A 40 3.78 -14.07 26.58
C LEU A 40 4.20 -14.03 28.05
N TYR A 41 3.25 -13.74 28.93
CA TYR A 41 3.45 -13.81 30.37
C TYR A 41 2.25 -14.51 31.00
N GLN A 42 2.49 -15.49 31.90
CA GLN A 42 1.43 -16.24 32.59
C GLN A 42 0.75 -15.43 33.72
N GLY A 43 1.37 -14.32 34.13
CA GLY A 43 0.80 -13.32 35.03
C GLY A 43 0.74 -11.96 34.34
N PHE A 44 -0.06 -11.82 33.28
CA PHE A 44 -0.18 -10.58 32.52
C PHE A 44 -0.40 -9.34 33.40
N MET A 45 -1.15 -9.51 34.49
CA MET A 45 -1.46 -8.45 35.47
C MET A 45 -0.30 -8.11 36.43
N ASP A 46 0.80 -8.86 36.40
CA ASP A 46 1.97 -8.63 37.26
C ASP A 46 2.90 -7.54 36.69
N ILE A 47 2.67 -7.12 35.45
CA ILE A 47 3.42 -6.08 34.74
C ILE A 47 2.73 -4.73 34.95
N ASP A 48 3.52 -3.65 35.01
CA ASP A 48 2.96 -2.29 34.97
C ASP A 48 2.48 -1.97 33.55
N LEU A 49 1.18 -2.15 33.34
CA LEU A 49 0.54 -1.97 32.04
C LEU A 49 0.13 -0.52 31.76
N THR A 50 0.34 0.41 32.70
CA THR A 50 -0.08 1.81 32.55
C THR A 50 0.60 2.50 31.36
N LYS A 51 1.89 2.19 31.12
CA LYS A 51 2.69 2.70 29.99
C LYS A 51 2.19 2.23 28.63
N PHE A 52 1.60 1.04 28.56
CA PHE A 52 1.05 0.49 27.31
C PHE A 52 -0.35 1.04 27.01
N ARG A 53 -1.10 1.47 28.02
CA ARG A 53 -2.40 2.11 27.83
C ARG A 53 -2.28 3.42 27.06
N GLU A 54 -1.21 4.18 27.29
CA GLU A 54 -0.97 5.49 26.65
C GLU A 54 -0.47 5.37 25.21
N SER A 55 0.09 4.22 24.81
CA SER A 55 0.67 4.04 23.47
C SER A 55 -0.35 3.63 22.40
N GLY A 56 -1.59 3.33 22.78
CA GLY A 56 -2.66 2.93 21.87
C GLY A 56 -2.48 1.52 21.26
N ALA A 57 -1.48 0.77 21.69
CA ALA A 57 -1.25 -0.60 21.23
C ALA A 57 -2.23 -1.57 21.91
N ASN A 58 -2.83 -2.47 21.11
CA ASN A 58 -3.55 -3.62 21.68
C ASN A 58 -2.51 -4.59 22.26
N VAL A 59 -2.70 -5.01 23.51
CA VAL A 59 -1.79 -5.95 24.17
C VAL A 59 -2.58 -7.13 24.72
N THR A 60 -2.23 -8.34 24.29
CA THR A 60 -2.86 -9.57 24.74
C THR A 60 -1.87 -10.40 25.55
N GLY A 61 -2.37 -11.05 26.61
CA GLY A 61 -1.56 -11.94 27.44
C GLY A 61 -2.40 -12.99 28.18
N PHE A 62 -1.71 -13.80 28.98
CA PHE A 62 -2.32 -14.89 29.72
C PHE A 62 -2.33 -14.60 31.22
N GLN A 63 -3.37 -15.07 31.89
CA GLN A 63 -3.50 -14.97 33.33
C GLN A 63 -3.87 -16.33 33.89
N LEU A 64 -2.96 -16.92 34.66
CA LEU A 64 -3.18 -18.20 35.34
C LEU A 64 -4.10 -18.06 36.56
N VAL A 65 -3.98 -16.96 37.30
CA VAL A 65 -4.72 -16.73 38.55
C VAL A 65 -5.81 -15.70 38.31
N ASN A 66 -7.06 -16.13 38.41
CA ASN A 66 -8.20 -15.23 38.39
C ASN A 66 -8.68 -14.93 39.81
N TYR A 67 -8.35 -13.74 40.30
CA TYR A 67 -8.73 -13.30 41.65
C TYR A 67 -10.24 -13.01 41.83
N THR A 68 -11.04 -13.09 40.76
CA THR A 68 -12.51 -12.97 40.84
C THR A 68 -13.22 -14.27 41.15
N ASP A 69 -12.54 -15.42 40.99
CA ASP A 69 -13.13 -16.72 41.28
C ASP A 69 -13.29 -16.92 42.80
N THR A 70 -14.28 -17.72 43.20
CA THR A 70 -14.70 -17.86 44.61
C THR A 70 -13.58 -18.32 45.55
N VAL A 71 -12.80 -19.32 45.13
CA VAL A 71 -11.69 -19.89 45.92
C VAL A 71 -10.52 -18.90 46.02
N PRO A 72 -9.97 -18.36 44.90
CA PRO A 72 -8.97 -17.29 44.97
C PRO A 72 -9.41 -16.06 45.76
N ALA A 73 -10.65 -15.61 45.62
CA ALA A 73 -11.17 -14.43 46.34
C ALA A 73 -11.15 -14.64 47.86
N ARG A 74 -11.53 -15.83 48.34
CA ARG A 74 -11.49 -16.18 49.77
C ARG A 74 -10.06 -16.20 50.31
N ILE A 75 -9.12 -16.80 49.58
CA ILE A 75 -7.71 -16.84 49.97
C ILE A 75 -7.11 -15.43 49.96
N MET A 76 -7.49 -14.61 48.98
CA MET A 76 -7.07 -13.20 48.89
C MET A 76 -7.59 -12.34 50.03
N GLN A 77 -8.78 -12.63 50.56
CA GLN A 77 -9.30 -11.93 51.74
C GLN A 77 -8.42 -12.21 52.96
N GLN A 78 -7.97 -13.45 53.15
CA GLN A 78 -7.02 -13.80 54.21
C GLN A 78 -5.65 -13.15 53.98
N TRP A 79 -5.16 -13.13 52.74
CA TRP A 79 -3.91 -12.49 52.35
C TRP A 79 -3.87 -11.00 52.71
N ARG A 80 -4.96 -10.28 52.44
CA ARG A 80 -5.07 -8.84 52.71
C ARG A 80 -5.17 -8.49 54.20
N ASN A 81 -5.60 -9.44 55.02
CA ASN A 81 -5.73 -9.26 56.47
C ASN A 81 -4.40 -9.46 57.22
N ASN A 82 -3.36 -9.96 56.56
CA ASN A 82 -2.04 -10.12 57.16
C ASN A 82 -1.33 -8.75 57.28
N ASP A 83 -0.60 -8.56 58.38
CA ASP A 83 -0.01 -7.26 58.70
C ASP A 83 1.18 -6.96 57.78
N ALA A 84 1.05 -5.91 56.96
CA ALA A 84 2.07 -5.48 56.01
C ALA A 84 3.39 -5.08 56.68
N ARG A 85 3.37 -4.87 58.01
CA ARG A 85 4.53 -4.52 58.83
C ARG A 85 5.55 -5.65 58.97
N GLU A 86 5.13 -6.92 58.91
CA GLU A 86 6.04 -8.06 59.07
C GLU A 86 6.88 -8.34 57.81
N LEU A 87 6.35 -8.01 56.63
CA LEU A 87 7.03 -8.24 55.34
C LEU A 87 6.88 -7.01 54.42
N PRO A 88 7.76 -5.99 54.55
CA PRO A 88 7.66 -4.73 53.81
C PRO A 88 7.99 -4.85 52.31
N ARG A 89 8.53 -5.99 51.86
CA ARG A 89 8.86 -6.25 50.44
C ARG A 89 7.72 -6.93 49.66
N VAL A 90 6.61 -7.23 50.31
CA VAL A 90 5.49 -7.95 49.70
C VAL A 90 4.45 -6.96 49.21
N ASP A 91 4.06 -7.07 47.94
CA ASP A 91 2.86 -6.39 47.45
C ASP A 91 1.62 -7.13 47.97
N TRP A 92 1.02 -6.58 49.02
CA TRP A 92 -0.17 -7.14 49.66
C TRP A 92 -1.46 -6.94 48.85
N LYS A 93 -1.42 -6.15 47.76
CA LYS A 93 -2.61 -5.92 46.91
C LYS A 93 -2.90 -7.10 46.00
N ARG A 94 -1.87 -7.65 45.35
CA ARG A 94 -1.97 -8.78 44.40
C ARG A 94 -0.69 -9.62 44.46
N PRO A 95 -0.76 -10.92 44.82
CA PRO A 95 0.39 -11.79 44.73
C PRO A 95 0.75 -12.03 43.26
N LYS A 96 2.04 -12.28 42.99
CA LYS A 96 2.50 -12.71 41.68
C LYS A 96 1.99 -14.12 41.39
N TYR A 97 1.87 -14.49 40.12
CA TYR A 97 1.47 -15.85 39.76
C TYR A 97 2.43 -16.91 40.33
N THR A 98 3.73 -16.59 40.45
CA THR A 98 4.72 -17.46 41.09
C THR A 98 4.46 -17.66 42.58
N SER A 99 4.04 -16.62 43.30
CA SER A 99 3.65 -16.71 44.71
C SER A 99 2.40 -17.57 44.88
N ALA A 100 1.43 -17.45 43.97
CA ALA A 100 0.24 -18.31 43.96
C ALA A 100 0.60 -19.79 43.73
N LEU A 101 1.53 -20.07 42.81
CA LEU A 101 2.05 -21.43 42.59
C LEU A 101 2.80 -21.97 43.81
N THR A 102 3.56 -21.13 44.52
CA THR A 102 4.23 -21.53 45.77
C THR A 102 3.21 -21.90 46.85
N TYR A 103 2.14 -21.10 47.00
CA TYR A 103 1.05 -21.39 47.93
C TYR A 103 0.37 -22.73 47.62
N ASP A 104 0.00 -22.94 46.35
CA ASP A 104 -0.57 -24.21 45.90
C ASP A 104 0.43 -25.37 46.08
N GLY A 105 1.72 -25.14 45.83
CA GLY A 105 2.78 -26.14 46.01
C GLY A 105 2.93 -26.64 47.45
N VAL A 106 2.85 -25.74 48.44
CA VAL A 106 2.85 -26.13 49.87
C VAL A 106 1.62 -26.98 50.19
N ARG A 107 0.46 -26.63 49.63
CA ARG A 107 -0.77 -27.40 49.79
C ARG A 107 -0.68 -28.79 49.15
N VAL A 108 -0.06 -28.90 47.96
CA VAL A 108 0.24 -30.20 47.33
C VAL A 108 1.09 -31.07 48.25
N MET A 109 2.17 -30.52 48.81
CA MET A 109 3.04 -31.27 49.72
C MET A 109 2.29 -31.71 50.99
N ALA A 110 1.51 -30.82 51.59
CA ALA A 110 0.72 -31.13 52.78
C ALA A 110 -0.30 -32.26 52.52
N GLU A 111 -1.06 -32.18 51.43
CA GLU A 111 -2.06 -33.20 51.07
C GLU A 111 -1.39 -34.55 50.76
N ALA A 112 -0.24 -34.54 50.07
CA ALA A 112 0.51 -35.77 49.78
C ALA A 112 0.96 -36.48 51.06
N PHE A 113 1.54 -35.76 52.03
CA PHE A 113 1.93 -36.35 53.31
C PHE A 113 0.73 -36.80 54.16
N GLN A 114 -0.39 -36.07 54.09
CA GLN A 114 -1.63 -36.53 54.73
C GLN A 114 -2.14 -37.83 54.10
N ASN A 115 -2.07 -37.98 52.78
CA ASN A 115 -2.48 -39.19 52.08
C ASN A 115 -1.57 -40.39 52.42
N LEU A 116 -0.25 -40.20 52.48
CA LEU A 116 0.68 -41.23 52.95
C LEU A 116 0.35 -41.70 54.38
N ARG A 117 0.04 -40.76 55.28
CA ARG A 117 -0.38 -41.07 56.65
C ARG A 117 -1.71 -41.81 56.70
N ARG A 118 -2.70 -41.42 55.87
CA ARG A 118 -3.99 -42.11 55.74
C ARG A 118 -3.81 -43.55 55.24
N GLN A 119 -2.87 -43.77 54.31
CA GLN A 119 -2.51 -45.09 53.78
C GLN A 119 -1.58 -45.89 54.70
N ARG A 120 -1.20 -45.33 55.86
CA ARG A 120 -0.26 -45.94 56.84
C ARG A 120 1.10 -46.33 56.23
N ILE A 121 1.56 -45.57 55.24
CA ILE A 121 2.89 -45.74 54.65
C ILE A 121 3.91 -45.04 55.55
N ASP A 122 4.87 -45.81 56.08
CA ASP A 122 5.96 -45.27 56.88
C ASP A 122 7.07 -44.70 55.98
N ILE A 123 7.27 -43.39 56.08
CA ILE A 123 8.33 -42.65 55.37
C ILE A 123 9.52 -42.34 56.28
N SER A 124 9.63 -42.97 57.46
CA SER A 124 10.78 -42.80 58.34
C SER A 124 12.03 -43.37 57.66
N ARG A 125 13.04 -42.52 57.46
CA ARG A 125 14.33 -42.96 56.94
C ARG A 125 15.15 -43.55 58.09
N ARG A 126 15.49 -44.84 57.99
CA ARG A 126 16.40 -45.50 58.94
C ARG A 126 17.85 -45.13 58.56
N GLY A 127 18.42 -44.16 59.26
CA GLY A 127 19.82 -43.73 59.09
C GLY A 127 20.04 -42.46 58.26
N ASN A 128 21.29 -42.01 58.21
CA ASN A 128 21.69 -40.77 57.52
C ASN A 128 21.75 -40.95 56.00
N ALA A 129 21.68 -39.83 55.27
CA ALA A 129 21.63 -39.86 53.82
C ALA A 129 22.91 -40.28 53.10
N GLY A 130 24.04 -40.22 53.80
CA GLY A 130 25.37 -40.40 53.20
C GLY A 130 25.77 -39.18 52.35
N ASP A 131 26.84 -39.37 51.57
CA ASP A 131 27.32 -38.37 50.60
C ASP A 131 26.54 -38.49 49.29
N CYS A 132 26.23 -37.35 48.66
CA CYS A 132 25.61 -37.32 47.34
C CYS A 132 26.53 -37.84 46.23
N LEU A 133 27.85 -37.90 46.48
CA LEU A 133 28.86 -38.44 45.57
C LEU A 133 29.19 -39.92 45.83
N ALA A 134 28.42 -40.61 46.69
CA ALA A 134 28.59 -42.04 46.90
C ALA A 134 28.49 -42.83 45.59
N ASN A 135 29.37 -43.81 45.39
CA ASN A 135 29.41 -44.61 44.16
C ASN A 135 29.40 -46.13 44.47
N PRO A 136 28.29 -46.84 44.21
CA PRO A 136 27.03 -46.34 43.65
C PRO A 136 26.17 -45.61 44.70
N ALA A 137 25.49 -44.54 44.29
CA ALA A 137 24.52 -43.86 45.14
C ALA A 137 23.28 -44.76 45.31
N VAL A 138 22.91 -45.06 46.55
CA VAL A 138 21.75 -45.92 46.86
C VAL A 138 20.50 -45.05 46.98
N PRO A 139 19.50 -45.19 46.09
CA PRO A 139 18.26 -44.43 46.16
C PRO A 139 17.44 -44.81 47.38
N TRP A 140 16.66 -43.86 47.89
CA TRP A 140 15.73 -44.12 48.98
C TRP A 140 14.41 -44.69 48.44
N GLY A 141 14.12 -45.95 48.74
CA GLY A 141 12.98 -46.69 48.18
C GLY A 141 11.62 -46.03 48.42
N GLN A 142 11.38 -45.47 49.62
CA GLN A 142 10.15 -44.75 49.95
C GLN A 142 9.96 -43.45 49.15
N GLY A 143 11.01 -42.97 48.47
CA GLY A 143 10.90 -41.83 47.55
C GLY A 143 9.90 -42.06 46.41
N ILE A 144 9.75 -43.32 45.97
CA ILE A 144 8.78 -43.69 44.93
C ILE A 144 7.35 -43.55 45.44
N ASP A 145 7.08 -43.92 46.68
CA ASP A 145 5.76 -43.79 47.30
C ASP A 145 5.41 -42.31 47.54
N ILE A 146 6.38 -41.49 47.91
CA ILE A 146 6.21 -40.03 48.03
C ILE A 146 5.90 -39.41 46.66
N GLN A 147 6.64 -39.78 45.62
CA GLN A 147 6.37 -39.31 44.26
C GLN A 147 4.95 -39.70 43.82
N ARG A 148 4.54 -40.96 44.04
CA ARG A 148 3.20 -41.44 43.69
C ARG A 148 2.12 -40.68 44.46
N ALA A 149 2.33 -40.42 45.75
CA ALA A 149 1.41 -39.64 46.57
C ALA A 149 1.27 -38.19 46.07
N LEU A 150 2.36 -37.53 45.68
CA LEU A 150 2.35 -36.18 45.09
C LEU A 150 1.58 -36.15 43.76
N GLN A 151 1.78 -37.14 42.89
CA GLN A 151 1.11 -37.22 41.58
C GLN A 151 -0.39 -37.50 41.68
N GLN A 152 -0.85 -38.10 42.80
CA GLN A 152 -2.26 -38.39 43.05
C GLN A 152 -3.04 -37.22 43.67
N VAL A 153 -2.36 -36.16 44.11
CA VAL A 153 -3.03 -34.99 44.72
C VAL A 153 -3.91 -34.29 43.69
N ARG A 154 -5.16 -34.00 44.10
CA ARG A 154 -6.15 -33.24 43.34
C ARG A 154 -6.89 -32.28 44.26
N PHE A 155 -6.87 -30.99 43.97
CA PHE A 155 -7.66 -29.98 44.69
C PHE A 155 -7.82 -28.68 43.89
N GLU A 156 -8.72 -27.80 44.31
CA GLU A 156 -8.85 -26.44 43.79
C GLU A 156 -8.06 -25.44 44.66
N GLY A 157 -7.09 -24.76 44.03
CA GLY A 157 -6.18 -23.79 44.65
C GLY A 157 -6.32 -22.39 44.06
N LEU A 158 -5.30 -21.54 44.26
CA LEU A 158 -5.24 -20.20 43.67
C LEU A 158 -5.15 -20.25 42.14
N SER A 159 -4.44 -21.24 41.61
CA SER A 159 -4.28 -21.42 40.17
C SER A 159 -5.40 -22.23 39.51
N GLY A 160 -6.53 -22.43 40.20
CA GLY A 160 -7.64 -23.27 39.75
C GLY A 160 -7.44 -24.74 40.09
N ASN A 161 -7.88 -25.65 39.22
CA ASN A 161 -7.73 -27.09 39.42
C ASN A 161 -6.26 -27.52 39.36
N VAL A 162 -5.77 -28.16 40.41
CA VAL A 162 -4.39 -28.66 40.53
C VAL A 162 -4.44 -30.18 40.45
N GLN A 163 -3.89 -30.73 39.37
CA GLN A 163 -3.72 -32.18 39.18
C GLN A 163 -2.50 -32.45 38.30
N PHE A 164 -1.93 -33.65 38.41
CA PHE A 164 -0.72 -34.05 37.71
C PHE A 164 -0.94 -35.34 36.90
N ASN A 165 -0.16 -35.51 35.83
CA ASN A 165 -0.03 -36.78 35.13
C ASN A 165 1.06 -37.67 35.76
N GLU A 166 1.23 -38.87 35.21
CA GLU A 166 2.21 -39.87 35.65
C GLU A 166 3.67 -39.36 35.60
N LYS A 167 3.95 -38.32 34.81
CA LYS A 167 5.28 -37.68 34.71
C LYS A 167 5.42 -36.49 35.66
N GLY A 168 4.42 -36.18 36.49
CA GLY A 168 4.41 -35.02 37.39
C GLY A 168 4.15 -33.68 36.68
N ARG A 169 3.68 -33.68 35.43
CA ARG A 169 3.29 -32.45 34.73
C ARG A 169 1.85 -32.10 35.06
N ARG A 170 1.57 -30.81 35.23
CA ARG A 170 0.21 -30.32 35.50
C ARG A 170 -0.70 -30.56 34.29
N THR A 171 -1.91 -31.06 34.52
CA THR A 171 -2.95 -31.27 33.49
C THR A 171 -4.27 -30.63 33.91
N ASN A 172 -5.24 -30.51 32.99
CA ASN A 172 -6.56 -29.92 33.26
C ASN A 172 -6.47 -28.57 34.01
N TYR A 173 -5.60 -27.72 33.50
CA TYR A 173 -5.47 -26.33 33.94
C TYR A 173 -6.15 -25.43 32.91
N THR A 174 -6.57 -24.26 33.36
CA THR A 174 -7.22 -23.25 32.51
C THR A 174 -6.39 -21.98 32.57
N LEU A 175 -6.05 -21.44 31.39
CA LEU A 175 -5.43 -20.13 31.25
C LEU A 175 -6.48 -19.13 30.81
N HIS A 176 -6.60 -18.00 31.48
CA HIS A 176 -7.48 -16.94 31.00
C HIS A 176 -6.74 -16.07 29.99
N VAL A 177 -7.43 -15.76 28.88
CA VAL A 177 -6.89 -14.86 27.86
C VAL A 177 -7.44 -13.47 28.12
N ILE A 178 -6.53 -12.54 28.30
CA ILE A 178 -6.83 -11.17 28.68
C ILE A 178 -6.29 -10.23 27.60
N GLU A 179 -7.10 -9.23 27.26
CA GLU A 179 -6.76 -8.17 26.33
C GLU A 179 -6.79 -6.83 27.09
N MET A 180 -5.73 -6.04 26.90
CA MET A 180 -5.70 -4.63 27.23
C MET A 180 -6.02 -3.80 26.00
N LYS A 181 -6.98 -2.92 26.19
CA LYS A 181 -7.33 -1.83 25.27
C LYS A 181 -7.26 -0.50 26.02
N HIS A 182 -7.53 0.59 25.32
CA HIS A 182 -7.51 1.93 25.88
C HIS A 182 -8.61 2.16 26.94
N ASP A 183 -9.71 1.41 26.87
CA ASP A 183 -10.85 1.43 27.80
C ASP A 183 -10.61 0.60 29.08
N GLY A 184 -9.61 -0.29 29.07
CA GLY A 184 -9.23 -1.08 30.22
C GLY A 184 -8.79 -2.49 29.87
N ILE A 185 -8.76 -3.34 30.89
CA ILE A 185 -8.35 -4.74 30.76
C ILE A 185 -9.59 -5.62 30.82
N ARG A 186 -9.77 -6.49 29.83
CA ARG A 186 -10.93 -7.37 29.71
C ARG A 186 -10.52 -8.82 29.43
N LYS A 187 -11.26 -9.76 30.00
CA LYS A 187 -11.12 -11.20 29.69
C LYS A 187 -11.83 -11.47 28.37
N ILE A 188 -11.12 -11.99 27.38
CA ILE A 188 -11.65 -12.30 26.04
C ILE A 188 -11.89 -13.79 25.82
N GLY A 189 -11.36 -14.64 26.70
CA GLY A 189 -11.44 -16.08 26.52
C GLY A 189 -10.80 -16.87 27.65
N TYR A 190 -10.83 -18.18 27.49
CA TYR A 190 -9.99 -19.11 28.24
C TYR A 190 -9.39 -20.14 27.29
N TRP A 191 -8.27 -20.72 27.71
CA TRP A 191 -7.57 -21.77 26.98
C TRP A 191 -7.34 -22.97 27.90
N ASN A 192 -7.64 -24.15 27.39
CA ASN A 192 -7.33 -25.44 28.03
C ASN A 192 -6.74 -26.41 27.00
N GLU A 193 -6.22 -27.55 27.48
CA GLU A 193 -5.60 -28.56 26.62
C GLU A 193 -6.62 -29.25 25.69
N ASP A 194 -7.86 -29.42 26.16
CA ASP A 194 -8.92 -30.18 25.47
C ASP A 194 -9.68 -29.35 24.42
N GLU A 195 -10.20 -28.19 24.80
CA GLU A 195 -11.04 -27.32 23.96
C GLU A 195 -10.23 -26.24 23.20
N LYS A 196 -8.92 -26.13 23.48
CA LYS A 196 -8.04 -25.07 22.96
C LYS A 196 -8.58 -23.69 23.40
N LEU A 197 -8.52 -22.69 22.53
CA LEU A 197 -8.98 -21.33 22.85
C LEU A 197 -10.51 -21.25 22.69
N VAL A 198 -11.20 -21.04 23.80
CA VAL A 198 -12.64 -20.76 23.82
C VAL A 198 -12.82 -19.27 24.09
N PRO A 199 -13.28 -18.47 23.10
CA PRO A 199 -13.61 -17.08 23.35
C PRO A 199 -14.81 -17.03 24.29
N VAL A 200 -14.75 -16.16 25.29
CA VAL A 200 -15.96 -15.84 26.06
C VAL A 200 -16.86 -15.13 25.08
N ALA A 201 -18.08 -15.65 24.89
CA ALA A 201 -19.11 -14.92 24.17
C ALA A 201 -19.27 -13.56 24.86
N ILE A 202 -18.64 -12.53 24.29
CA ILE A 202 -19.09 -11.17 24.51
C ILE A 202 -20.53 -11.24 24.07
N ASP A 203 -21.46 -11.05 25.01
CA ASP A 203 -22.87 -10.96 24.70
C ASP A 203 -22.99 -10.11 23.43
N THR A 204 -23.35 -10.77 22.33
CA THR A 204 -23.75 -10.13 21.08
C THR A 204 -25.09 -9.41 21.26
N GLN A 205 -25.49 -9.17 22.51
CA GLN A 205 -26.52 -8.24 22.95
C GLN A 205 -25.92 -6.85 23.18
N THR A 206 -25.29 -6.32 22.14
CA THR A 206 -25.39 -4.92 21.76
C THR A 206 -25.03 -4.88 20.29
N GLY A 207 -25.91 -4.33 19.45
CA GLY A 207 -25.68 -4.12 18.02
C GLY A 207 -24.57 -3.10 17.79
N ASN A 208 -23.33 -3.46 18.15
CA ASN A 208 -22.20 -2.54 18.28
C ASN A 208 -21.00 -2.88 17.37
N GLU A 209 -21.08 -3.88 16.50
CA GLU A 209 -20.09 -3.98 15.42
C GLU A 209 -20.23 -2.82 14.44
N SER A 210 -21.47 -2.45 14.08
CA SER A 210 -21.81 -1.25 13.32
C SER A 210 -21.35 0.03 14.02
N THR A 211 -21.51 0.11 15.35
CA THR A 211 -21.09 1.28 16.14
C THR A 211 -19.56 1.35 16.28
N SER A 212 -18.84 0.22 16.26
CA SER A 212 -17.37 0.21 16.28
C SER A 212 -16.74 0.65 14.95
N LEU A 213 -17.39 0.33 13.82
CA LEU A 213 -17.04 0.83 12.49
C LEU A 213 -17.26 2.35 12.39
N GLN A 214 -18.33 2.86 13.00
CA GLN A 214 -18.67 4.29 13.00
C GLN A 214 -17.78 5.13 13.90
N ASN A 215 -17.36 4.61 15.07
CA ASN A 215 -16.57 5.38 16.05
C ASN A 215 -15.05 5.33 15.83
N ARG A 216 -14.55 4.60 14.84
CA ARG A 216 -13.12 4.59 14.49
C ARG A 216 -12.84 5.57 13.36
N THR A 217 -11.89 6.47 13.56
CA THR A 217 -11.34 7.30 12.48
C THR A 217 -10.32 6.49 11.69
N TYR A 218 -10.61 6.21 10.43
CA TYR A 218 -9.73 5.48 9.52
C TYR A 218 -8.65 6.41 8.94
N ILE A 219 -7.40 5.95 8.95
CA ILE A 219 -6.28 6.66 8.33
C ILE A 219 -6.25 6.32 6.85
N VAL A 220 -6.55 7.31 6.02
CA VAL A 220 -6.53 7.20 4.55
C VAL A 220 -5.22 7.80 4.05
N THR A 221 -4.27 6.94 3.66
CA THR A 221 -3.01 7.40 3.06
C THR A 221 -3.20 7.78 1.60
N THR A 222 -2.55 8.86 1.18
CA THR A 222 -2.57 9.33 -0.20
C THR A 222 -1.29 10.10 -0.55
N ILE A 223 -1.17 10.54 -1.80
CA ILE A 223 -0.01 11.28 -2.33
C ILE A 223 -0.50 12.56 -3.01
N LEU A 224 0.28 13.65 -2.89
CA LEU A 224 -0.01 14.90 -3.59
C LEU A 224 0.32 14.73 -5.09
N GLU A 225 -0.71 14.70 -5.93
CA GLU A 225 -0.59 14.60 -7.38
C GLU A 225 -1.80 15.25 -8.05
N ASP A 226 -1.57 16.20 -8.94
CA ASP A 226 -2.64 16.90 -9.66
C ASP A 226 -3.22 15.99 -10.76
N PRO A 227 -4.56 15.93 -10.97
CA PRO A 227 -5.65 16.59 -10.24
C PRO A 227 -6.27 15.69 -9.14
N TYR A 228 -5.56 14.65 -8.68
CA TYR A 228 -6.08 13.65 -7.75
C TYR A 228 -6.15 14.16 -6.32
N VAL A 229 -5.04 14.68 -5.79
CA VAL A 229 -4.97 15.31 -4.47
C VAL A 229 -4.05 16.52 -4.56
N MET A 230 -4.64 17.68 -4.28
CA MET A 230 -4.00 18.98 -4.35
C MET A 230 -4.21 19.70 -3.02
N LEU A 231 -3.28 20.58 -2.66
CA LEU A 231 -3.50 21.52 -1.56
C LEU A 231 -4.36 22.67 -2.07
N LYS A 232 -5.40 23.04 -1.32
CA LYS A 232 -6.18 24.24 -1.62
C LYS A 232 -5.29 25.48 -1.57
N LYS A 233 -5.59 26.48 -2.40
CA LYS A 233 -4.86 27.75 -2.40
C LYS A 233 -4.85 28.45 -1.03
N ASN A 234 -5.92 28.30 -0.26
CA ASN A 234 -6.07 28.81 1.10
C ASN A 234 -5.98 27.69 2.16
N ALA A 235 -5.20 26.63 1.92
CA ALA A 235 -5.04 25.50 2.85
C ALA A 235 -4.64 25.92 4.28
N ASN A 236 -3.91 27.03 4.45
CA ASN A 236 -3.52 27.55 5.76
C ASN A 236 -4.70 28.02 6.63
N GLN A 237 -5.87 28.28 6.03
CA GLN A 237 -7.09 28.69 6.74
C GLN A 237 -7.94 27.49 7.19
N PHE A 238 -7.62 26.28 6.73
CA PHE A 238 -8.37 25.06 7.02
C PHE A 238 -7.53 24.10 7.85
N GLU A 239 -8.20 23.21 8.58
CA GLU A 239 -7.55 22.14 9.34
C GLU A 239 -8.02 20.76 8.86
N GLY A 240 -7.18 19.74 9.10
CA GLY A 240 -7.50 18.36 8.76
C GLY A 240 -7.70 18.12 7.26
N ASN A 241 -8.80 17.43 6.91
CA ASN A 241 -9.12 16.99 5.55
C ASN A 241 -9.47 18.15 4.62
N GLU A 242 -10.01 19.26 5.15
CA GLU A 242 -10.50 20.38 4.35
C GLU A 242 -9.40 21.16 3.63
N ARG A 243 -8.13 20.92 4.00
CA ARG A 243 -6.95 21.51 3.35
C ARG A 243 -6.69 20.97 1.94
N TYR A 244 -7.26 19.81 1.62
CA TYR A 244 -7.03 19.12 0.37
C TYR A 244 -8.26 19.24 -0.55
N GLU A 245 -8.02 19.24 -1.85
CA GLU A 245 -9.03 19.17 -2.91
C GLU A 245 -8.56 18.26 -4.04
N GLY A 246 -9.48 17.76 -4.87
CA GLY A 246 -9.14 16.90 -6.01
C GLY A 246 -9.98 15.63 -6.07
N TYR A 247 -9.80 14.88 -7.15
CA TYR A 247 -10.62 13.71 -7.48
C TYR A 247 -10.63 12.64 -6.37
N CYS A 248 -9.47 12.30 -5.81
CA CYS A 248 -9.35 11.28 -4.75
C CYS A 248 -9.89 11.78 -3.40
N VAL A 249 -9.87 13.09 -3.16
CA VAL A 249 -10.43 13.70 -1.94
C VAL A 249 -11.95 13.56 -1.94
N GLU A 250 -12.60 13.87 -3.06
CA GLU A 250 -14.04 13.72 -3.25
C GLU A 250 -14.45 12.23 -3.23
N LEU A 251 -13.67 11.37 -3.88
CA LEU A 251 -13.90 9.93 -3.86
C LEU A 251 -13.84 9.35 -2.43
N ALA A 252 -12.84 9.75 -1.64
CA ALA A 252 -12.74 9.32 -0.25
C ALA A 252 -13.95 9.78 0.58
N ALA A 253 -14.45 11.00 0.33
CA ALA A 253 -15.65 11.53 1.00
C ALA A 253 -16.91 10.74 0.63
N GLU A 254 -17.12 10.41 -0.65
CA GLU A 254 -18.27 9.63 -1.09
C GLU A 254 -18.22 8.17 -0.59
N ILE A 255 -17.03 7.55 -0.54
CA ILE A 255 -16.88 6.21 0.06
C ILE A 255 -17.20 6.25 1.56
N ALA A 256 -16.65 7.23 2.29
CA ALA A 256 -16.91 7.40 3.71
C ALA A 256 -18.40 7.64 4.01
N LYS A 257 -19.07 8.44 3.18
CA LYS A 257 -20.51 8.70 3.27
C LYS A 257 -21.36 7.47 2.97
N HIS A 258 -21.01 6.68 1.96
CA HIS A 258 -21.75 5.48 1.58
C HIS A 258 -21.60 4.35 2.60
N VAL A 259 -20.40 4.17 3.17
CA VAL A 259 -20.13 3.12 4.15
C VAL A 259 -20.48 3.56 5.58
N GLY A 260 -20.40 4.86 5.87
CA GLY A 260 -20.70 5.44 7.18
C GLY A 260 -19.54 5.33 8.17
N TYR A 261 -18.33 5.77 7.80
CA TYR A 261 -17.18 5.84 8.71
C TYR A 261 -16.51 7.21 8.72
N HIS A 262 -15.83 7.55 9.82
CA HIS A 262 -14.99 8.75 9.91
C HIS A 262 -13.59 8.47 9.39
N TYR A 263 -12.97 9.46 8.74
CA TYR A 263 -11.63 9.29 8.17
C TYR A 263 -10.77 10.53 8.30
N ARG A 264 -9.46 10.33 8.25
CA ARG A 264 -8.46 11.39 8.18
C ARG A 264 -7.53 11.11 6.99
N LEU A 265 -7.34 12.11 6.16
CA LEU A 265 -6.35 12.08 5.08
C LEU A 265 -4.95 12.30 5.67
N GLU A 266 -4.02 11.41 5.33
CA GLU A 266 -2.60 11.56 5.60
C GLU A 266 -1.80 11.45 4.30
N ILE A 267 -0.86 12.37 4.12
CA ILE A 267 0.06 12.32 2.98
C ILE A 267 1.19 11.35 3.33
N VAL A 268 1.47 10.43 2.41
CA VAL A 268 2.56 9.46 2.51
C VAL A 268 3.88 10.16 2.82
N ARG A 269 4.59 9.67 3.83
CA ARG A 269 5.73 10.40 4.42
C ARG A 269 6.91 10.56 3.47
N ASP A 270 7.18 9.57 2.63
CA ASP A 270 8.32 9.54 1.72
C ASP A 270 7.99 10.00 0.30
N GLY A 271 6.73 10.40 0.04
CA GLY A 271 6.27 10.83 -1.29
C GLY A 271 6.29 9.73 -2.35
N LYS A 272 6.30 8.44 -1.97
CA LYS A 272 6.38 7.32 -2.92
C LYS A 272 5.10 6.49 -2.94
N TYR A 273 4.81 5.93 -4.11
CA TYR A 273 3.71 4.98 -4.28
C TYR A 273 3.92 3.68 -3.47
N GLY A 274 5.14 3.17 -3.53
CA GLY A 274 5.53 1.93 -2.86
C GLY A 274 6.20 0.98 -3.83
N ALA A 275 7.43 0.63 -3.47
CA ALA A 275 8.29 -0.32 -4.15
C ALA A 275 8.97 -1.21 -3.11
N ARG A 276 9.22 -2.46 -3.51
CA ARG A 276 9.94 -3.42 -2.69
C ARG A 276 11.44 -3.22 -2.88
N ASP A 277 12.14 -2.99 -1.79
CA ASP A 277 13.59 -2.99 -1.77
C ASP A 277 14.11 -4.40 -2.15
N PRO A 278 15.00 -4.53 -3.15
CA PRO A 278 15.49 -5.83 -3.60
C PRO A 278 16.33 -6.56 -2.55
N ASP A 279 17.04 -5.83 -1.69
CA ASP A 279 17.98 -6.38 -0.70
C ASP A 279 17.27 -6.67 0.61
N THR A 280 16.58 -5.67 1.16
CA THR A 280 15.90 -5.81 2.46
C THR A 280 14.53 -6.46 2.36
N LYS A 281 13.98 -6.60 1.14
CA LYS A 281 12.62 -7.07 0.86
C LYS A 281 11.51 -6.26 1.55
N THR A 282 11.84 -5.07 2.07
CA THR A 282 10.90 -4.17 2.73
C THR A 282 10.13 -3.32 1.72
N TRP A 283 8.94 -2.88 2.09
CA TRP A 283 8.09 -2.02 1.26
C TRP A 283 8.15 -0.57 1.77
N ASN A 284 8.34 0.38 0.86
CA ASN A 284 8.22 1.81 1.17
C ASN A 284 6.89 2.39 0.65
N GLY A 285 6.72 3.71 0.72
CA GLY A 285 5.55 4.39 0.20
C GLY A 285 4.23 3.99 0.82
N MET A 286 3.14 4.28 0.11
CA MET A 286 1.78 3.94 0.53
C MET A 286 1.59 2.44 0.73
N VAL A 287 2.22 1.60 -0.12
CA VAL A 287 2.18 0.13 0.06
C VAL A 287 2.80 -0.26 1.41
N GLY A 288 3.96 0.29 1.76
CA GLY A 288 4.60 0.03 3.06
C GLY A 288 3.75 0.51 4.24
N GLU A 289 3.08 1.66 4.11
CA GLU A 289 2.18 2.16 5.16
C GLU A 289 1.02 1.21 5.43
N LEU A 290 0.47 0.55 4.41
CA LEU A 290 -0.58 -0.46 4.58
C LEU A 290 -0.04 -1.80 5.12
N VAL A 291 1.08 -2.29 4.56
CA VAL A 291 1.70 -3.56 4.97
C VAL A 291 2.09 -3.53 6.45
N TYR A 292 2.56 -2.39 6.95
CA TYR A 292 2.98 -2.22 8.34
C TYR A 292 1.88 -1.65 9.25
N GLY A 293 0.64 -1.52 8.77
CA GLY A 293 -0.51 -1.05 9.57
C GLY A 293 -0.38 0.39 10.06
N ARG A 294 0.35 1.25 9.34
CA ARG A 294 0.45 2.70 9.60
C ARG A 294 -0.74 3.46 9.01
N ALA A 295 -1.32 2.95 7.93
CA ALA A 295 -2.56 3.41 7.34
C ALA A 295 -3.55 2.26 7.27
N ASP A 296 -4.85 2.57 7.31
CA ASP A 296 -5.91 1.56 7.23
C ASP A 296 -6.32 1.30 5.77
N VAL A 297 -6.32 2.36 4.96
CA VAL A 297 -6.76 2.36 3.55
C VAL A 297 -5.88 3.33 2.77
N ALA A 298 -5.63 3.08 1.49
CA ALA A 298 -5.16 4.12 0.57
C ALA A 298 -6.24 4.48 -0.45
N VAL A 299 -6.40 5.77 -0.72
CA VAL A 299 -7.21 6.30 -1.83
C VAL A 299 -6.32 7.23 -2.63
N ALA A 300 -5.66 6.67 -3.65
CA ALA A 300 -4.56 7.32 -4.35
C ALA A 300 -4.34 6.69 -5.73
N PRO A 301 -3.65 7.39 -6.65
CA PRO A 301 -3.35 6.93 -8.01
C PRO A 301 -2.38 5.74 -8.10
N LEU A 302 -2.74 4.62 -7.48
CA LEU A 302 -1.86 3.47 -7.29
C LEU A 302 -2.14 2.32 -8.26
N THR A 303 -1.37 2.24 -9.35
CA THR A 303 -1.34 1.10 -10.29
C THR A 303 -1.38 -0.27 -9.60
N ILE A 304 -2.38 -1.09 -9.95
CA ILE A 304 -2.44 -2.51 -9.58
C ILE A 304 -1.33 -3.27 -10.31
N THR A 305 -0.45 -3.91 -9.57
CA THR A 305 0.58 -4.79 -10.12
C THR A 305 0.62 -6.09 -9.33
N LEU A 306 1.05 -7.18 -9.98
CA LEU A 306 1.14 -8.51 -9.37
C LEU A 306 1.91 -8.48 -8.04
N VAL A 307 3.07 -7.81 -8.03
CA VAL A 307 3.92 -7.73 -6.83
C VAL A 307 3.28 -6.97 -5.66
N ARG A 308 2.35 -6.05 -5.94
CA ARG A 308 1.60 -5.34 -4.89
C ARG A 308 0.44 -6.19 -4.39
N GLU A 309 -0.24 -6.89 -5.29
CA GLU A 309 -1.36 -7.79 -4.95
C GLU A 309 -0.93 -8.94 -4.02
N GLU A 310 0.34 -9.33 -4.03
CA GLU A 310 0.91 -10.30 -3.09
C GLU A 310 0.90 -9.83 -1.62
N VAL A 311 0.85 -8.52 -1.36
CA VAL A 311 1.02 -7.95 0.00
C VAL A 311 -0.14 -7.08 0.48
N ILE A 312 -1.01 -6.63 -0.44
CA ILE A 312 -2.19 -5.80 -0.17
C ILE A 312 -3.34 -6.19 -1.09
N ASP A 313 -4.58 -6.00 -0.63
CA ASP A 313 -5.74 -6.21 -1.50
C ASP A 313 -6.14 -4.95 -2.24
N PHE A 314 -6.60 -5.17 -3.46
CA PHE A 314 -7.22 -4.17 -4.30
C PHE A 314 -8.72 -4.44 -4.43
N SER A 315 -9.52 -3.38 -4.45
CA SER A 315 -10.89 -3.45 -4.94
C SER A 315 -10.92 -3.58 -6.48
N LYS A 316 -12.11 -3.51 -7.09
CA LYS A 316 -12.21 -3.46 -8.55
C LYS A 316 -11.74 -2.09 -9.05
N PRO A 317 -11.02 -2.03 -10.19
CA PRO A 317 -10.58 -0.77 -10.76
C PRO A 317 -11.78 0.11 -11.09
N PHE A 318 -11.71 1.38 -10.69
CA PHE A 318 -12.77 2.36 -10.95
C PHE A 318 -12.45 3.29 -12.14
N MET A 319 -11.18 3.37 -12.55
CA MET A 319 -10.72 4.11 -13.72
C MET A 319 -9.75 3.21 -14.46
N SER A 320 -9.87 3.12 -15.79
CA SER A 320 -8.96 2.34 -16.62
C SER A 320 -8.00 3.26 -17.36
N LEU A 321 -6.71 3.15 -17.07
CA LEU A 321 -5.67 3.90 -17.78
C LEU A 321 -4.65 2.96 -18.43
N GLY A 322 -4.00 3.44 -19.49
CA GLY A 322 -2.95 2.73 -20.22
C GLY A 322 -1.74 3.61 -20.49
N ILE A 323 -0.64 2.99 -20.90
CA ILE A 323 0.58 3.71 -21.29
C ILE A 323 0.26 4.56 -22.53
N SER A 324 0.52 5.86 -22.44
CA SER A 324 0.39 6.80 -23.56
C SER A 324 1.69 7.57 -23.77
N ILE A 325 1.93 8.02 -25.01
CA ILE A 325 3.10 8.82 -25.36
C ILE A 325 2.65 10.27 -25.55
N MET A 326 3.20 11.16 -24.73
CA MET A 326 2.99 12.59 -24.85
C MET A 326 4.08 13.20 -25.73
N ILE A 327 3.69 13.82 -26.84
CA ILE A 327 4.61 14.58 -27.70
C ILE A 327 4.20 16.05 -27.72
N LYS A 328 5.18 16.94 -27.83
CA LYS A 328 4.91 18.35 -28.04
C LYS A 328 4.11 18.51 -29.33
N LYS A 329 2.98 19.19 -29.26
CA LYS A 329 2.16 19.50 -30.44
C LYS A 329 3.07 20.13 -31.50
N PRO A 330 3.16 19.56 -32.72
CA PRO A 330 4.01 20.12 -33.74
C PRO A 330 3.51 21.52 -34.07
N GLN A 331 4.43 22.48 -34.05
CA GLN A 331 4.12 23.81 -34.57
C GLN A 331 3.99 23.67 -36.07
N LYS A 332 2.77 23.81 -36.59
CA LYS A 332 2.58 24.00 -38.03
C LYS A 332 3.27 25.31 -38.38
N SER A 333 4.30 25.25 -39.21
CA SER A 333 4.90 26.46 -39.79
C SER A 333 3.80 27.23 -40.50
N LYS A 334 3.70 28.54 -40.22
CA LYS A 334 2.81 29.40 -41.00
C LYS A 334 3.32 29.35 -42.46
N PRO A 335 2.42 29.30 -43.46
CA PRO A 335 2.83 29.39 -44.85
C PRO A 335 3.71 30.64 -45.03
N GLY A 336 4.86 30.49 -45.70
CA GLY A 336 5.75 31.63 -45.97
C GLY A 336 5.07 32.67 -46.86
N VAL A 337 5.67 33.86 -46.97
CA VAL A 337 5.20 34.94 -47.86
C VAL A 337 5.11 34.47 -49.33
N PHE A 338 5.94 33.49 -49.70
CA PHE A 338 5.97 32.87 -51.02
C PHE A 338 5.18 31.54 -51.11
N SER A 339 4.29 31.25 -50.16
CA SER A 339 3.52 30.00 -50.17
C SER A 339 2.59 29.83 -51.37
N PHE A 340 2.33 30.90 -52.13
CA PHE A 340 1.64 30.82 -53.42
C PHE A 340 2.49 30.14 -54.52
N LEU A 341 3.81 30.05 -54.35
CA LEU A 341 4.73 29.33 -55.25
C LEU A 341 4.86 27.85 -54.88
N ASP A 342 4.55 27.47 -53.63
CA ASP A 342 4.59 26.09 -53.11
C ASP A 342 3.79 25.05 -53.93
N PRO A 343 2.70 25.39 -54.66
CA PRO A 343 2.00 24.41 -55.49
C PRO A 343 2.84 23.84 -56.64
N LEU A 344 3.94 24.50 -57.02
CA LEU A 344 4.87 24.04 -58.05
C LEU A 344 6.28 23.91 -57.47
N ALA A 345 6.95 22.80 -57.76
CA ALA A 345 8.31 22.55 -57.30
C ALA A 345 9.30 23.57 -57.91
N TYR A 346 10.39 23.87 -57.20
CA TYR A 346 11.40 24.84 -57.63
C TYR A 346 11.99 24.51 -59.00
N GLU A 347 12.14 23.22 -59.30
CA GLU A 347 12.62 22.70 -60.58
C GLU A 347 11.69 23.10 -61.73
N ILE A 348 10.37 23.08 -61.50
CA ILE A 348 9.38 23.47 -62.52
C ILE A 348 9.45 24.98 -62.77
N TRP A 349 9.61 25.80 -61.72
CA TRP A 349 9.81 27.24 -61.86
C TRP A 349 11.04 27.58 -62.71
N MET A 350 12.16 26.89 -62.49
CA MET A 350 13.36 27.04 -63.31
C MET A 350 13.12 26.63 -64.77
N CYS A 351 12.42 25.51 -65.01
CA CYS A 351 12.06 25.08 -66.34
C CYS A 351 11.15 26.08 -67.07
N ILE A 352 10.18 26.70 -66.38
CA ILE A 352 9.30 27.74 -66.95
C ILE A 352 10.14 28.94 -67.40
N VAL A 353 11.10 29.40 -66.58
CA VAL A 353 11.97 30.52 -66.94
C VAL A 353 12.86 30.19 -68.14
N PHE A 354 13.47 29.00 -68.18
CA PHE A 354 14.29 28.60 -69.33
C PHE A 354 13.48 28.41 -70.60
N ALA A 355 12.30 27.78 -70.51
CA ALA A 355 11.40 27.61 -71.64
C ALA A 355 10.90 28.97 -72.17
N TYR A 356 10.56 29.90 -71.28
CA TYR A 356 10.16 31.26 -71.64
C TYR A 356 11.24 32.01 -72.43
N ILE A 357 12.49 32.00 -71.96
CA ILE A 357 13.61 32.61 -72.68
C ILE A 357 13.84 31.88 -74.01
N GLY A 358 13.81 30.55 -74.01
CA GLY A 358 13.99 29.74 -75.21
C GLY A 358 12.96 30.04 -76.30
N VAL A 359 11.67 30.07 -75.95
CA VAL A 359 10.57 30.41 -76.87
C VAL A 359 10.72 31.84 -77.39
N SER A 360 11.09 32.80 -76.52
CA SER A 360 11.29 34.19 -76.93
C SER A 360 12.46 34.35 -77.93
N VAL A 361 13.55 33.63 -77.72
CA VAL A 361 14.71 33.62 -78.64
C VAL A 361 14.36 32.94 -79.95
N VAL A 362 13.66 31.80 -79.92
CA VAL A 362 13.23 31.11 -81.15
C VAL A 362 12.28 31.98 -81.96
N LEU A 363 11.29 32.62 -81.32
CA LEU A 363 10.38 33.57 -81.99
C LEU A 363 11.14 34.75 -82.60
N PHE A 364 12.10 35.34 -81.89
CA PHE A 364 12.95 36.41 -82.42
C PHE A 364 13.79 35.97 -83.63
N LEU A 365 14.33 34.75 -83.62
CA LEU A 365 15.09 34.22 -84.76
C LEU A 365 14.16 33.98 -85.96
N VAL A 366 13.00 33.35 -85.73
CA VAL A 366 12.02 33.07 -86.79
C VAL A 366 11.53 34.38 -87.42
N SER A 367 11.21 35.39 -86.61
CA SER A 367 10.77 36.69 -87.11
C SER A 367 11.85 37.41 -87.90
N ARG A 368 13.11 37.29 -87.49
CA ARG A 368 14.25 37.91 -88.18
C ARG A 368 14.59 37.22 -89.51
N PHE A 369 14.41 35.91 -89.61
CA PHE A 369 14.80 35.09 -90.78
C PHE A 369 13.65 34.80 -91.76
N SER A 370 12.39 34.89 -91.35
CA SER A 370 11.24 34.76 -92.23
C SER A 370 11.03 36.06 -93.02
N PRO A 371 11.22 36.08 -94.35
CA PRO A 371 11.05 37.30 -95.15
C PRO A 371 9.61 37.82 -95.17
N TYR A 372 8.63 37.01 -94.76
CA TYR A 372 7.21 37.34 -94.75
C TYR A 372 6.75 38.12 -93.50
N GLU A 373 7.56 38.16 -92.43
CA GLU A 373 7.28 38.95 -91.22
C GLU A 373 7.83 40.38 -91.28
N TRP A 374 8.60 40.71 -92.32
CA TRP A 374 9.15 42.05 -92.51
C TRP A 374 8.13 42.97 -93.17
N HIS A 375 7.79 44.07 -92.50
CA HIS A 375 6.89 45.07 -93.06
C HIS A 375 7.60 45.85 -94.15
N THR A 376 6.95 46.03 -95.30
CA THR A 376 7.29 47.10 -96.23
C THR A 376 6.22 48.17 -96.00
N GLU A 377 6.59 49.30 -95.42
CA GLU A 377 5.64 50.42 -95.31
C GLU A 377 5.27 50.86 -96.74
N GLU A 378 4.03 50.62 -97.16
CA GLU A 378 3.44 51.39 -98.24
C GLU A 378 3.16 52.79 -97.68
N PHE A 379 4.08 53.72 -97.94
CA PHE A 379 3.85 55.14 -97.68
C PHE A 379 2.58 55.59 -98.42
N GLU A 380 1.55 55.98 -97.68
CA GLU A 380 0.50 56.83 -98.24
C GLU A 380 1.13 58.16 -98.71
N GLU A 381 1.16 58.30 -100.04
CA GLU A 381 1.37 59.50 -100.84
C GLU A 381 2.45 60.52 -100.38
N GLY A 382 3.64 60.35 -100.96
CA GLY A 382 4.38 61.48 -101.52
C GLY A 382 5.60 61.96 -100.73
N ARG A 383 6.75 61.29 -100.95
CA ARG A 383 8.08 61.91 -101.21
C ARG A 383 9.17 60.84 -101.38
N ASP A 384 10.00 61.04 -102.40
CA ASP A 384 11.15 60.20 -102.75
C ASP A 384 12.16 60.05 -101.59
N GLN A 385 12.36 58.81 -101.13
CA GLN A 385 13.54 58.36 -100.40
C GLN A 385 13.73 56.84 -100.62
N PRO A 386 14.97 56.32 -100.62
CA PRO A 386 15.24 54.96 -101.06
C PRO A 386 14.58 53.94 -100.14
N ALA A 387 13.81 53.04 -100.75
CA ALA A 387 13.15 51.91 -100.10
C ALA A 387 14.18 50.95 -99.50
N ASN A 388 14.48 51.11 -98.21
CA ASN A 388 15.08 50.03 -97.44
C ASN A 388 14.83 50.10 -95.92
N ASP A 389 13.72 50.71 -95.49
CA ASP A 389 13.26 50.56 -94.12
C ASP A 389 12.21 49.46 -94.07
N GLN A 390 12.68 48.22 -94.22
CA GLN A 390 11.86 47.09 -93.80
C GLN A 390 11.84 47.09 -92.26
N THR A 391 10.70 47.35 -91.65
CA THR A 391 10.57 47.38 -90.19
C THR A 391 10.00 46.06 -89.69
N ASN A 392 10.75 45.38 -88.83
CA ASN A 392 10.26 44.20 -88.14
C ASN A 392 9.77 44.62 -86.74
N GLU A 393 8.47 44.46 -86.48
CA GLU A 393 7.87 44.79 -85.19
C GLU A 393 8.31 43.83 -84.06
N PHE A 394 8.78 42.63 -84.39
CA PHE A 394 9.31 41.64 -83.44
C PHE A 394 10.82 41.83 -83.16
N GLY A 395 11.17 42.93 -82.50
CA GLY A 395 12.47 43.07 -81.84
C GLY A 395 12.66 42.09 -80.66
N ILE A 396 13.86 42.01 -80.09
CA ILE A 396 14.16 41.07 -78.99
C ILE A 396 13.31 41.35 -77.74
N PHE A 397 13.03 42.62 -77.46
CA PHE A 397 12.16 43.05 -76.36
C PHE A 397 10.68 42.80 -76.67
N ASN A 398 10.26 43.01 -77.92
CA ASN A 398 8.87 42.79 -78.33
C ASN A 398 8.52 41.30 -78.38
N SER A 399 9.46 40.44 -78.76
CA SER A 399 9.32 38.98 -78.70
C SER A 399 9.21 38.47 -77.27
N LEU A 400 9.96 39.05 -76.34
CA LEU A 400 9.89 38.74 -74.91
C LEU A 400 8.60 39.27 -74.27
N TRP A 401 8.14 40.44 -74.68
CA TRP A 401 6.86 41.00 -74.24
C TRP A 401 5.67 40.19 -74.76
N PHE A 402 5.72 39.75 -76.01
CA PHE A 402 4.72 38.89 -76.63
C PHE A 402 4.60 37.54 -75.91
N SER A 403 5.73 36.87 -75.66
CA SER A 403 5.72 35.58 -74.95
C SER A 403 5.22 35.70 -73.51
N LEU A 404 5.47 36.82 -72.83
CA LEU A 404 4.96 37.10 -71.49
C LEU A 404 3.44 37.33 -71.50
N GLY A 405 2.95 38.15 -72.43
CA GLY A 405 1.52 38.44 -72.59
C GLY A 405 0.72 37.20 -72.98
N ALA A 406 1.27 36.33 -73.82
CA ALA A 406 0.70 35.03 -74.16
C ALA A 406 0.69 34.07 -72.96
N PHE A 407 1.78 34.01 -72.20
CA PHE A 407 1.89 33.15 -71.00
C PHE A 407 0.90 33.57 -69.90
N MET A 408 0.72 34.88 -69.67
CA MET A 408 -0.21 35.41 -68.68
C MET A 408 -1.67 35.47 -69.17
N GLN A 409 -1.96 34.98 -70.38
CA GLN A 409 -3.29 35.00 -71.02
C GLN A 409 -3.91 36.40 -71.15
N GLN A 410 -3.08 37.44 -71.21
CA GLN A 410 -3.54 38.83 -71.32
C GLN A 410 -3.57 39.34 -72.77
N GLY A 411 -3.01 38.57 -73.71
CA GLY A 411 -2.88 38.98 -75.11
C GLY A 411 -1.78 40.03 -75.30
N CYS A 412 -1.46 40.34 -76.56
CA CYS A 412 -0.53 41.39 -76.94
C CYS A 412 -1.06 42.05 -78.21
N ASP A 413 -0.83 43.35 -78.38
CA ASP A 413 -1.25 44.11 -79.56
C ASP A 413 -0.48 43.70 -80.84
N ILE A 414 0.61 42.96 -80.68
CA ILE A 414 1.52 42.52 -81.73
C ILE A 414 1.32 41.02 -81.91
N SER A 415 0.98 40.57 -83.12
CA SER A 415 0.77 39.14 -83.42
C SER A 415 1.72 38.66 -84.51
N PRO A 416 2.38 37.48 -84.35
CA PRO A 416 3.14 36.87 -85.44
C PRO A 416 2.20 36.55 -86.61
N ARG A 417 2.68 36.71 -87.84
CA ARG A 417 1.89 36.61 -89.08
C ARG A 417 2.13 35.32 -89.84
#